data_AF-B5JJN5-F1
#
_entry.id   AF-B5JJN5-F1
#
_cell.length_a   1.000
_cell.length_b   1.000
_cell.length_c   1.000
_cell.angle_alpha   90.00
_cell.angle_beta   90.00
_cell.angle_gamma   90.00
#
_symmetry.space_group_name_H-M   'P 1'
#
loop_
_entity.id
_entity.type
_entity.pdbx_description
1 polymer ?
#
loop_
_entity_poly.entity_id
_entity_poly.type
_entity_poly.pdbx_seq_one_letter_code
_entity_poly.pdbx_strand_id
1 'polypeptide(L)'
;MNCHKTHDFFLNVSKELPLVYSVRYRTPIESIVSWYLMNFSKGLWGTDKDSIDVFKPWAQERIDYWKRFANKWIIDRGGNDFHYFSYHEFIKDPMKEMTRTIVDVYGEACNEARLATVIERLGVSKKNDIRTFRYFDESFFKSLELQVDREMDRIGLPSAL
;
A
#
# COMPACT_ATOMS: atom_id res chain seq x y z
N MET A 1 3.14 -22.78 2.16
CA MET A 1 2.39 -21.99 1.14
C MET A 1 2.32 -20.57 1.69
N ASN A 2 2.80 -19.57 0.95
CA ASN A 2 2.87 -18.18 1.45
C ASN A 2 1.76 -17.36 0.78
N CYS A 3 1.06 -16.53 1.57
CA CYS A 3 -0.03 -15.69 1.06
C CYS A 3 0.46 -14.25 0.94
N HIS A 4 0.52 -13.75 -0.30
CA HIS A 4 0.82 -12.35 -0.57
C HIS A 4 -0.48 -11.56 -0.73
N LYS A 5 -0.61 -10.46 0.03
CA LYS A 5 -1.71 -9.51 -0.16
C LYS A 5 -1.18 -8.30 -0.90
N THR A 6 -1.80 -8.02 -2.04
CA THR A 6 -1.31 -6.98 -2.97
C THR A 6 -2.11 -5.68 -2.93
N HIS A 7 -3.21 -5.61 -2.16
CA HIS A 7 -4.00 -4.39 -2.02
C HIS A 7 -4.27 -4.00 -0.58
N ASP A 8 -4.12 -2.70 -0.33
CA ASP A 8 -4.19 -2.00 0.96
C ASP A 8 -5.60 -1.97 1.60
N PHE A 9 -6.51 -2.84 1.17
CA PHE A 9 -7.94 -2.77 1.51
C PHE A 9 -8.63 -4.14 1.71
N PHE A 10 -7.88 -5.25 1.65
CA PHE A 10 -8.46 -6.59 1.85
C PHE A 10 -8.74 -6.87 3.32
N LEU A 11 -10.00 -6.68 3.74
CA LEU A 11 -10.43 -6.92 5.12
C LEU A 11 -11.00 -8.33 5.35
N ASN A 12 -11.43 -9.05 4.32
CA ASN A 12 -12.21 -10.28 4.47
C ASN A 12 -11.36 -11.54 4.72
N VAL A 13 -10.03 -11.45 4.62
CA VAL A 13 -9.14 -12.59 4.87
C VAL A 13 -8.93 -12.75 6.37
N SER A 14 -9.11 -13.97 6.91
CA SER A 14 -8.80 -14.27 8.32
C SER A 14 -7.31 -14.04 8.62
N LYS A 15 -6.99 -13.72 9.88
CA LYS A 15 -5.61 -13.70 10.38
C LYS A 15 -5.14 -15.09 10.83
N GLU A 16 -6.08 -15.97 11.17
CA GLU A 16 -5.84 -17.28 11.77
C GLU A 16 -5.66 -18.35 10.68
N LEU A 17 -4.69 -18.15 9.79
CA LEU A 17 -4.27 -19.21 8.86
C LEU A 17 -2.87 -19.68 9.24
N PRO A 18 -2.55 -20.97 9.03
CA PRO A 18 -1.21 -21.53 9.31
C PRO A 18 -0.22 -21.15 8.19
N LEU A 19 -0.19 -19.88 7.80
CA LEU A 19 0.57 -19.36 6.66
C LEU A 19 1.26 -18.06 7.06
N VAL A 20 2.47 -17.86 6.55
CA VAL A 20 3.17 -16.59 6.66
C VAL A 20 2.53 -15.57 5.71
N TYR A 21 2.21 -14.40 6.24
CA TYR A 21 1.69 -13.28 5.46
C TYR A 21 2.79 -12.26 5.20
N SER A 22 2.84 -11.77 3.96
CA SER A 22 3.56 -10.54 3.64
C SER A 22 2.55 -9.44 3.28
N VAL A 23 2.57 -8.36 4.06
CA VAL A 23 1.67 -7.21 3.93
C VAL A 23 2.47 -5.98 3.54
N ARG A 24 2.35 -5.55 2.30
CA ARG A 24 2.84 -4.25 1.87
C ARG A 24 1.76 -3.19 2.12
N TYR A 25 2.17 -2.00 2.52
CA TYR A 25 1.28 -0.87 2.76
C TYR A 25 1.92 0.45 2.29
N ARG A 26 1.10 1.48 2.11
CA ARG A 26 1.54 2.83 1.70
C ARG A 26 0.64 3.90 2.33
N THR A 27 0.95 5.16 2.10
CA THR A 27 0.13 6.29 2.59
C THR A 27 -1.31 6.16 2.10
N PRO A 28 -2.30 6.58 2.91
CA PRO A 28 -3.70 6.47 2.55
C PRO A 28 -4.02 7.20 1.24
N ILE A 29 -3.46 8.40 1.04
CA ILE A 29 -3.74 9.23 -0.14
C ILE A 29 -3.19 8.58 -1.41
N GLU A 30 -1.92 8.14 -1.40
CA GLU A 30 -1.36 7.40 -2.54
C GLU A 30 -2.14 6.11 -2.78
N SER A 31 -2.63 5.45 -1.71
CA SER A 31 -3.48 4.26 -1.79
C SER A 31 -4.75 4.48 -2.58
N ILE A 32 -5.48 5.50 -2.17
CA ILE A 32 -6.78 5.87 -2.69
C ILE A 32 -6.65 6.35 -4.14
N VAL A 33 -5.74 7.28 -4.42
CA VAL A 33 -5.53 7.82 -5.78
C VAL A 33 -5.14 6.71 -6.76
N SER A 34 -4.19 5.87 -6.39
CA SER A 34 -3.76 4.78 -7.25
C SER A 34 -4.85 3.73 -7.47
N TRP A 35 -5.69 3.44 -6.47
CA TRP A 35 -6.81 2.51 -6.67
C TRP A 35 -7.89 3.13 -7.57
N TYR A 36 -8.20 4.42 -7.39
CA TYR A 36 -9.11 5.13 -8.27
C TYR A 36 -8.67 5.03 -9.74
N LEU A 37 -7.41 5.39 -10.02
CA LEU A 37 -6.83 5.31 -11.37
C LEU A 37 -6.78 3.87 -11.91
N MET A 38 -6.52 2.89 -11.03
CA MET A 38 -6.49 1.49 -11.43
C MET A 38 -7.84 1.03 -11.99
N ASN A 39 -8.96 1.46 -11.39
CA ASN A 39 -10.30 1.04 -11.84
C ASN A 39 -10.56 1.41 -13.32
N PHE A 40 -10.03 2.54 -13.80
CA PHE A 40 -10.14 2.91 -15.21
C PHE A 40 -9.13 2.16 -16.08
N SER A 41 -7.86 2.05 -15.65
CA SER A 41 -6.83 1.34 -16.43
C SER A 41 -7.13 -0.14 -16.64
N LYS A 42 -7.91 -0.75 -15.74
CA LYS A 42 -8.37 -2.14 -15.82
C LYS A 42 -9.75 -2.29 -16.47
N GLY A 43 -10.37 -1.20 -16.92
CA GLY A 43 -11.71 -1.22 -17.53
C GLY A 43 -12.81 -1.63 -16.55
N LEU A 44 -12.58 -1.55 -15.24
CA LEU A 44 -13.59 -1.85 -14.22
C LEU A 44 -14.66 -0.75 -14.19
N TRP A 45 -14.26 0.49 -14.46
CA TRP A 45 -15.15 1.65 -14.57
C TRP A 45 -15.07 2.25 -15.98
N GLY A 46 -16.21 2.72 -16.49
CA GLY A 46 -16.27 3.54 -17.69
C GLY A 46 -15.69 4.94 -17.44
N THR A 47 -15.15 5.56 -18.49
CA THR A 47 -14.55 6.91 -18.43
C THR A 47 -15.54 8.00 -18.06
N ASP A 48 -16.84 7.75 -18.23
CA ASP A 48 -17.94 8.61 -17.78
C ASP A 48 -17.97 8.81 -16.26
N LYS A 49 -17.39 7.87 -15.50
CA LYS A 49 -17.28 7.95 -14.03
C LYS A 49 -16.04 8.70 -13.56
N ASP A 50 -15.18 9.15 -14.47
CA ASP A 50 -13.96 9.85 -14.14
C ASP A 50 -14.26 11.34 -13.88
N SER A 51 -14.67 11.65 -12.66
CA SER A 51 -14.99 13.02 -12.25
C SER A 51 -14.64 13.29 -10.79
N ILE A 52 -14.47 14.58 -10.45
CA ILE A 52 -14.23 15.00 -9.07
C ILE A 52 -15.42 14.67 -8.16
N ASP A 53 -16.65 14.77 -8.68
CA ASP A 53 -17.89 14.49 -7.96
C ASP A 53 -18.04 13.02 -7.60
N VAL A 54 -17.42 12.12 -8.37
CA VAL A 54 -17.30 10.70 -8.04
C VAL A 54 -16.12 10.45 -7.12
N PHE A 55 -14.96 11.07 -7.41
CA PHE A 55 -13.73 10.82 -6.68
C PHE A 55 -13.82 11.22 -5.19
N LYS A 56 -14.31 12.42 -4.86
CA LYS A 56 -14.36 12.90 -3.47
C LYS A 56 -15.16 11.99 -2.52
N PRO A 57 -16.43 11.65 -2.78
CA PRO A 57 -17.18 10.74 -1.90
C PRO A 57 -16.57 9.34 -1.89
N TRP A 58 -16.03 8.87 -3.02
CA TRP A 58 -15.35 7.57 -3.06
C TRP A 58 -14.08 7.56 -2.20
N ALA A 59 -13.25 8.60 -2.26
CA ALA A 59 -12.05 8.73 -1.44
C ALA A 59 -12.39 8.78 0.06
N GLN A 60 -13.46 9.51 0.40
CA GLN A 60 -13.96 9.61 1.77
C GLN A 60 -14.44 8.26 2.32
N GLU A 61 -15.08 7.41 1.50
CA GLU A 61 -15.42 6.04 1.93
C GLU A 61 -14.14 5.21 2.17
N ARG A 62 -13.14 5.36 1.29
CA ARG A 62 -11.94 4.51 1.28
C ARG A 62 -10.93 4.83 2.37
N ILE A 63 -10.97 6.02 2.95
CA ILE A 63 -10.13 6.36 4.10
C ILE A 63 -10.46 5.46 5.30
N ASP A 64 -11.73 5.15 5.52
CA ASP A 64 -12.17 4.23 6.58
C ASP A 64 -11.74 2.79 6.30
N TYR A 65 -11.76 2.37 5.04
CA TYR A 65 -11.24 1.05 4.66
C TYR A 65 -9.74 0.95 4.89
N TRP A 66 -8.97 1.98 4.54
CA TRP A 66 -7.54 2.03 4.79
C TRP A 66 -7.25 1.98 6.30
N LYS A 67 -7.99 2.76 7.09
CA LYS A 67 -7.91 2.77 8.56
C LYS A 67 -8.11 1.39 9.15
N ARG A 68 -9.18 0.70 8.73
CA ARG A 68 -9.49 -0.67 9.17
C ARG A 68 -8.42 -1.66 8.72
N PHE A 69 -7.86 -1.45 7.52
CA PHE A 69 -6.78 -2.29 7.00
C PHE A 69 -5.50 -2.14 7.84
N ALA A 70 -5.07 -0.90 8.12
CA ALA A 70 -3.90 -0.62 8.93
C ALA A 70 -4.05 -1.20 10.35
N ASN A 71 -5.20 -0.96 10.99
CA ASN A 71 -5.51 -1.53 12.30
C ASN A 71 -5.45 -3.05 12.27
N LYS A 72 -6.11 -3.67 11.30
CA LYS A 72 -6.11 -5.13 11.16
C LYS A 72 -4.69 -5.66 10.90
N TRP A 73 -4.03 -5.28 9.83
CA TRP A 73 -2.88 -6.03 9.33
C TRP A 73 -1.54 -5.60 9.89
N ILE A 74 -1.42 -4.38 10.41
CA ILE A 74 -0.14 -3.80 10.79
C ILE A 74 -0.08 -3.58 12.30
N ILE A 75 -1.11 -2.91 12.82
CA ILE A 75 -1.16 -2.45 14.20
C ILE A 75 -1.55 -3.59 15.16
N ASP A 76 -2.70 -4.21 14.96
CA ASP A 76 -3.25 -5.26 15.82
C ASP A 76 -2.85 -6.66 15.33
N ARG A 77 -1.70 -6.77 14.67
CA ARG A 77 -1.35 -7.94 13.83
C ARG A 77 -1.46 -9.28 14.57
N GLY A 78 -1.01 -9.35 15.83
CA GLY A 78 -0.98 -10.59 16.61
C GLY A 78 -0.10 -11.67 15.98
N GLY A 79 0.42 -12.61 16.79
CA GLY A 79 1.25 -13.72 16.31
C GLY A 79 2.62 -13.30 15.70
N ASN A 80 3.39 -14.30 15.28
CA ASN A 80 4.75 -14.11 14.74
C ASN A 80 4.83 -14.26 13.20
N ASP A 81 3.76 -14.70 12.53
CA ASP A 81 3.78 -15.10 11.12
C ASP A 81 3.40 -13.95 10.15
N PHE A 82 3.69 -12.70 10.53
CA PHE A 82 3.39 -11.50 9.75
C PHE A 82 4.65 -10.70 9.43
N HIS A 83 5.03 -10.73 8.16
CA HIS A 83 5.97 -9.77 7.58
C HIS A 83 5.20 -8.58 7.00
N TYR A 84 5.67 -7.37 7.23
CA TYR A 84 5.09 -6.17 6.63
C TYR A 84 6.16 -5.14 6.31
N PHE A 85 5.92 -4.36 5.26
CA PHE A 85 6.87 -3.33 4.83
C PHE A 85 6.17 -2.16 4.13
N SER A 86 6.72 -0.97 4.32
CA SER A 86 6.22 0.25 3.69
C SER A 86 6.69 0.31 2.24
N TYR A 87 5.81 0.72 1.34
CA TYR A 87 6.16 1.05 -0.04
C TYR A 87 7.23 2.15 -0.10
N HIS A 88 7.25 3.09 0.85
CA HIS A 88 8.23 4.18 0.88
C HIS A 88 9.64 3.64 1.12
N GLU A 89 9.81 2.78 2.12
CA GLU A 89 11.09 2.14 2.40
C GLU A 89 11.52 1.23 1.24
N PHE A 90 10.58 0.47 0.67
CA PHE A 90 10.86 -0.38 -0.49
C PHE A 90 11.35 0.41 -1.70
N ILE A 91 10.77 1.57 -2.00
CA ILE A 91 11.26 2.38 -3.14
C ILE A 91 12.61 3.03 -2.82
N LYS A 92 12.87 3.38 -1.56
CA LYS A 92 14.15 3.99 -1.15
C LYS A 92 15.32 3.02 -1.26
N ASP A 93 15.12 1.76 -0.86
CA ASP A 93 16.13 0.70 -0.97
C ASP A 93 15.48 -0.66 -1.29
N PRO A 94 15.14 -0.90 -2.57
CA PRO A 94 14.46 -2.14 -2.98
C PRO A 94 15.29 -3.39 -2.71
N MET A 95 16.62 -3.28 -2.81
CA MET A 95 17.53 -4.39 -2.55
C MET A 95 17.46 -4.84 -1.10
N LYS A 96 17.64 -3.90 -0.16
CA LYS A 96 17.59 -4.19 1.28
C LYS A 96 16.24 -4.76 1.69
N GLU A 97 15.14 -4.14 1.27
CA GLU A 97 13.79 -4.53 1.67
C GLU A 97 13.40 -5.90 1.11
N MET A 98 13.77 -6.21 -0.14
CA MET A 98 13.50 -7.53 -0.71
C MET A 98 14.40 -8.62 -0.14
N THR A 99 15.68 -8.34 0.12
CA THR A 99 16.57 -9.30 0.78
C THR A 99 16.02 -9.67 2.17
N ARG A 100 15.61 -8.68 2.97
CA ARG A 100 14.95 -8.92 4.25
C ARG A 100 13.68 -9.75 4.08
N THR A 101 12.80 -9.36 3.16
CA THR A 101 11.53 -10.07 2.91
C THR A 101 11.77 -11.53 2.53
N ILE A 102 12.78 -11.81 1.69
CA ILE A 102 13.10 -13.18 1.26
C ILE A 102 13.52 -14.03 2.45
N VAL A 103 14.42 -13.50 3.30
CA VAL A 103 14.87 -14.20 4.51
C VAL A 103 13.72 -14.41 5.48
N ASP A 104 12.94 -13.38 5.78
CA ASP A 104 11.88 -13.43 6.79
C ASP A 104 10.71 -14.34 6.38
N VAL A 105 10.36 -14.36 5.09
CA VAL A 105 9.19 -15.10 4.59
C VAL A 105 9.53 -16.51 4.10
N TYR A 106 10.74 -16.73 3.58
CA TYR A 106 11.13 -18.01 2.99
C TYR A 106 12.22 -18.74 3.78
N GLY A 107 12.91 -18.07 4.71
CA GLY A 107 14.00 -18.67 5.49
C GLY A 107 15.23 -18.99 4.65
N GLU A 108 15.34 -18.40 3.45
CA GLU A 108 16.40 -18.67 2.48
C GLU A 108 17.35 -17.49 2.34
N ALA A 109 18.62 -17.78 2.06
CA ALA A 109 19.59 -16.75 1.70
C ALA A 109 19.21 -16.11 0.35
N CYS A 110 19.22 -14.78 0.29
CA CYS A 110 18.94 -14.04 -0.94
C CYS A 110 20.13 -14.16 -1.91
N ASN A 111 19.86 -14.54 -3.16
CA ASN A 111 20.81 -14.38 -4.25
C ASN A 111 20.77 -12.92 -4.73
N GLU A 112 21.63 -12.07 -4.18
CA GLU A 112 21.65 -10.64 -4.44
C GLU A 112 21.87 -10.28 -5.92
N ALA A 113 22.70 -11.04 -6.64
CA ALA A 113 22.93 -10.81 -8.06
C ALA A 113 21.66 -11.03 -8.89
N ARG A 114 20.93 -12.12 -8.62
CA ARG A 114 19.64 -12.39 -9.27
C ARG A 114 18.60 -11.35 -8.89
N LEU A 115 18.55 -10.95 -7.62
CA LEU A 115 17.62 -9.93 -7.14
C LEU A 115 17.88 -8.58 -7.82
N ALA A 116 19.13 -8.17 -7.95
CA ALA A 116 19.54 -6.94 -8.64
C ALA A 116 19.04 -6.94 -10.09
N THR A 117 19.25 -8.03 -10.85
CA THR A 117 18.73 -8.17 -12.22
C THR A 117 17.21 -8.05 -12.28
N VAL A 118 16.48 -8.62 -11.30
CA VAL A 118 15.02 -8.52 -11.24
C VAL A 118 14.57 -7.09 -10.97
N ILE A 119 15.20 -6.39 -10.00
CA ILE A 119 14.87 -5.01 -9.65
C ILE A 119 15.13 -4.07 -10.82
N GLU A 120 16.29 -4.21 -11.48
CA GLU A 120 16.66 -3.42 -12.66
C GLU A 120 15.64 -3.63 -13.79
N ARG A 121 15.35 -4.89 -14.13
CA ARG A 121 14.38 -5.24 -15.19
C ARG A 121 12.98 -4.70 -14.91
N LEU A 122 12.54 -4.68 -13.65
CA LEU A 122 11.23 -4.16 -13.27
C LEU A 122 11.19 -2.63 -13.24
N GLY A 123 12.35 -1.95 -13.25
CA GLY A 123 12.44 -0.50 -13.16
C GLY A 123 11.74 0.03 -11.91
N VAL A 124 12.08 -0.54 -10.74
CA VAL A 124 11.46 -0.17 -9.46
C VAL A 124 11.77 1.29 -9.14
N SER A 125 10.75 2.14 -9.21
CA SER A 125 10.84 3.55 -8.88
C SER A 125 9.45 4.10 -8.50
N LYS A 126 9.43 5.25 -7.81
CA LYS A 126 8.18 5.99 -7.59
C LYS A 126 7.72 6.58 -8.92
N LYS A 127 6.60 6.08 -9.46
CA LYS A 127 6.10 6.50 -10.77
C LYS A 127 5.15 7.70 -10.72
N ASN A 128 4.49 7.92 -9.58
CA ASN A 128 3.40 8.88 -9.49
C ASN A 128 3.65 9.84 -8.31
N ASP A 129 3.50 11.14 -8.58
CA ASP A 129 3.33 12.16 -7.57
C ASP A 129 1.83 12.48 -7.46
N ILE A 130 1.26 12.38 -6.27
CA ILE A 130 -0.16 12.68 -6.02
C ILE A 130 -0.52 14.12 -6.40
N ARG A 131 0.44 15.06 -6.38
CA ARG A 131 0.24 16.46 -6.76
C ARG A 131 -0.06 16.61 -8.25
N THR A 132 0.29 15.62 -9.07
CA THR A 132 -0.02 15.58 -10.51
C THR A 132 -1.39 14.97 -10.82
N PHE A 133 -2.11 14.48 -9.80
CA PHE A 133 -3.44 13.93 -9.99
C PHE A 133 -4.44 15.04 -10.35
N ARG A 134 -5.25 14.82 -11.40
CA ARG A 134 -6.18 15.83 -11.94
C ARG A 134 -7.20 16.38 -10.94
N TYR A 135 -7.51 15.64 -9.87
CA TYR A 135 -8.40 16.08 -8.79
C TYR A 135 -7.66 16.34 -7.49
N PHE A 136 -6.36 16.64 -7.57
CA PHE A 136 -5.57 17.05 -6.41
C PHE A 136 -6.18 18.32 -5.81
N ASP A 137 -6.55 18.22 -4.54
CA ASP A 137 -7.05 19.31 -3.72
C ASP A 137 -6.37 19.13 -2.36
N GLU A 138 -5.38 19.98 -2.09
CA GLU A 138 -4.53 19.87 -0.90
C GLU A 138 -5.36 19.92 0.38
N SER A 139 -6.37 20.81 0.42
CA SER A 139 -7.23 20.96 1.60
C SER A 139 -8.05 19.70 1.86
N PHE A 140 -8.59 19.10 0.80
CA PHE A 140 -9.32 17.85 0.86
C PHE A 140 -8.40 16.69 1.28
N PHE A 141 -7.20 16.57 0.70
CA PHE A 141 -6.26 15.50 1.06
C PHE A 141 -5.75 15.62 2.49
N LYS A 142 -5.45 16.84 2.96
CA LYS A 142 -5.14 17.09 4.38
C LYS A 142 -6.28 16.63 5.27
N SER A 143 -7.52 16.94 4.89
CA SER A 143 -8.69 16.51 5.67
C SER A 143 -8.86 14.98 5.73
N LEU A 144 -8.45 14.25 4.68
CA LEU A 144 -8.44 12.78 4.68
C LEU A 144 -7.31 12.21 5.54
N GLU A 145 -6.08 12.75 5.43
CA GLU A 145 -4.95 12.31 6.25
C GLU A 145 -5.23 12.50 7.75
N LEU A 146 -5.80 13.64 8.14
CA LEU A 146 -6.15 13.92 9.53
C LEU A 146 -7.12 12.88 10.14
N GLN A 147 -7.93 12.19 9.33
CA GLN A 147 -8.85 11.15 9.82
C GLN A 147 -8.13 9.85 10.25
N VAL A 148 -6.89 9.67 9.79
CA VAL A 148 -6.07 8.47 9.99
C VAL A 148 -4.65 8.78 10.49
N ASP A 149 -4.43 10.02 10.94
CA ASP A 149 -3.15 10.52 11.47
C ASP A 149 -2.60 9.63 12.58
N ARG A 150 -3.47 9.23 13.52
CA ARG A 150 -3.10 8.30 14.61
C ARG A 150 -2.60 6.95 14.09
N GLU A 151 -3.24 6.40 13.06
CA GLU A 151 -2.79 5.15 12.46
C GLU A 151 -1.45 5.33 11.75
N MET A 152 -1.29 6.43 11.00
CA MET A 152 -0.04 6.76 10.29
C MET A 152 1.14 6.90 11.25
N ASP A 153 0.95 7.62 12.36
CA ASP A 153 1.96 7.76 13.42
C ASP A 153 2.37 6.41 14.01
N ARG A 154 1.39 5.54 14.34
CA ARG A 154 1.65 4.23 14.94
C ARG A 154 2.44 3.29 14.02
N ILE A 155 2.36 3.49 12.70
CA ILE A 155 3.06 2.66 11.72
C ILE A 155 4.24 3.40 11.05
N GLY A 156 4.55 4.61 11.50
CA GLY A 156 5.69 5.40 11.02
C GLY A 156 5.58 5.81 9.55
N LEU A 157 4.38 6.07 9.03
CA LEU A 157 4.22 6.62 7.69
C LEU A 157 4.37 8.14 7.69
N PRO A 158 5.08 8.72 6.71
CA PRO A 158 5.09 10.16 6.52
C PRO A 158 3.75 10.64 5.95
N SER A 159 3.45 11.92 6.10
CA SER A 159 2.42 12.59 5.27
C SER A 159 2.79 12.47 3.79
N ALA A 160 1.79 12.25 2.95
CA ALA A 160 1.97 12.21 1.49
C ALA A 160 2.02 13.61 0.86
N LEU A 161 1.72 14.66 1.63
CA LEU A 161 1.49 16.04 1.18
C LEU A 161 2.70 16.97 1.33
#